data_AF-A0A150QYP1-F1
#
_entry.id   AF-A0A150QYP1-F1
#
_cell.length_a   1.000
_cell.length_b   1.000
_cell.length_c   1.000
_cell.angle_alpha   90.00
_cell.angle_beta   90.00
_cell.angle_gamma   90.00
#
_symmetry.space_group_name_H-M   'P 1'
#
loop_
_entity.id
_entity.type
_entity.pdbx_description
1 polymer ?
#
loop_
_entity_poly.entity_id
_entity_poly.type
_entity_poly.pdbx_seq_one_letter_code
_entity_poly.pdbx_strand_id
1 'polypeptide(L)'
;MGFGRRDAVVSREQKLVFAGIYVLKKMDLKPAEGGMEMPLVLPSELTPLQDVLQELVNADFVEVNRRKARFEVTKKGLAYLSEIIDEAEALVDEFDEASLEEAVAELRSRNVDVLRARFLWGWYDGELDDLVLFQQRRGAEPVEPWWADYLLSDAFYEALRSDYE
;
A
#
# COMPACT_ATOMS: atom_id res chain seq x y z
N MET A 1 13.11 -8.83 31.81
CA MET A 1 12.02 -9.09 30.86
C MET A 1 12.61 -9.01 29.47
N GLY A 2 12.79 -10.15 28.81
CA GLY A 2 13.22 -10.15 27.41
C GLY A 2 12.06 -9.62 26.58
N PHE A 3 12.23 -8.46 25.94
CA PHE A 3 11.36 -8.07 24.84
C PHE A 3 11.58 -9.12 23.76
N GLY A 4 10.65 -10.06 23.63
CA GLY A 4 10.61 -10.93 22.47
C GLY A 4 10.55 -10.03 21.26
N ARG A 5 11.57 -10.07 20.41
CA ARG A 5 11.46 -9.55 19.05
C ARG A 5 10.27 -10.29 18.44
N ARG A 6 9.12 -9.64 18.34
CA ARG A 6 8.13 -10.06 17.35
C ARG A 6 8.83 -9.85 16.02
N ASP A 7 9.05 -10.94 15.29
CA ASP A 7 9.54 -10.81 13.93
C ASP A 7 8.53 -9.97 13.14
N ALA A 8 9.03 -9.00 12.38
CA ALA A 8 8.19 -8.11 11.61
C ALA A 8 7.32 -8.93 10.65
N VAL A 9 6.05 -8.55 10.49
CA VAL A 9 5.08 -9.24 9.61
C VAL A 9 5.60 -9.34 8.18
N VAL A 10 6.27 -8.26 7.74
CA VAL A 10 6.91 -8.16 6.44
C VAL A 10 8.30 -7.56 6.59
N SER A 11 9.18 -7.93 5.67
CA SER A 11 10.50 -7.31 5.54
C SER A 11 10.40 -5.84 5.13
N ARG A 12 11.44 -5.04 5.39
CA ARG A 12 11.51 -3.65 4.94
C ARG A 12 11.34 -3.52 3.42
N GLU A 13 11.91 -4.44 2.66
CA GLU A 13 11.80 -4.45 1.19
C GLU A 13 10.35 -4.63 0.75
N GLN A 14 9.62 -5.57 1.36
CA GLN A 14 8.19 -5.75 1.09
C GLN A 14 7.37 -4.50 1.44
N LYS A 15 7.69 -3.81 2.54
CA LYS A 15 7.02 -2.54 2.89
C LYS A 15 7.21 -1.48 1.81
N LEU A 16 8.42 -1.37 1.26
CA LEU A 16 8.71 -0.41 0.19
C LEU A 16 7.92 -0.75 -1.07
N VAL A 17 7.73 -2.04 -1.39
CA VAL A 17 6.90 -2.48 -2.52
C VAL A 17 5.43 -2.10 -2.31
N PHE A 18 4.83 -2.44 -1.17
CA PHE A 18 3.44 -2.10 -0.87
C PHE A 18 3.21 -0.59 -0.82
N ALA A 19 4.11 0.15 -0.16
CA ALA A 19 4.04 1.60 -0.14
C ALA A 19 4.22 2.21 -1.54
N GLY A 20 5.06 1.62 -2.39
CA GLY A 20 5.22 2.02 -3.78
C GLY A 20 3.92 1.91 -4.57
N ILE A 21 3.21 0.78 -4.46
CA ILE A 21 1.89 0.57 -5.08
C ILE A 21 0.89 1.63 -4.59
N TYR A 22 0.85 1.87 -3.28
CA TYR A 22 -0.02 2.86 -2.67
C TYR A 22 0.26 4.27 -3.21
N VAL A 23 1.54 4.67 -3.26
CA VAL A 23 1.97 5.99 -3.73
C VAL A 23 1.66 6.17 -5.22
N LEU A 24 1.83 5.15 -6.05
CA LEU A 24 1.47 5.21 -7.47
C LEU A 24 -0.01 5.50 -7.67
N LYS A 25 -0.92 4.84 -6.93
CA LYS A 25 -2.36 5.18 -6.95
C LYS A 25 -2.60 6.63 -6.58
N LYS A 26 -2.00 7.11 -5.48
CA LYS A 26 -2.16 8.50 -5.04
C LYS A 26 -1.66 9.49 -6.09
N MET A 27 -0.58 9.19 -6.81
CA MET A 27 -0.05 10.07 -7.86
C MET A 27 -0.86 10.05 -9.16
N ASP A 28 -1.55 8.96 -9.47
CA ASP A 28 -2.37 8.81 -10.68
C ASP A 28 -3.76 9.44 -10.55
N LEU A 29 -4.37 9.32 -9.36
CA LEU A 29 -5.71 9.84 -9.11
C LEU A 29 -5.80 11.36 -9.14
N LYS A 30 -7.00 11.88 -9.44
CA LYS A 30 -7.28 13.31 -9.29
C LYS A 30 -7.47 13.66 -7.81
N PRO A 31 -7.27 14.93 -7.40
CA PRO A 31 -7.49 15.35 -6.01
C PRO A 31 -8.90 15.05 -5.48
N ALA A 32 -9.92 15.13 -6.33
CA ALA A 32 -11.31 14.83 -5.96
C ALA A 32 -11.55 13.34 -5.64
N GLU A 33 -10.65 12.46 -6.08
CA GLU A 33 -10.67 11.01 -5.90
C GLU A 33 -9.64 10.58 -4.84
N GLY A 34 -9.06 11.54 -4.10
CA GLY A 34 -8.05 11.27 -3.07
C GLY A 34 -6.61 11.22 -3.59
N GLY A 35 -6.38 11.66 -4.83
CA GLY A 35 -5.05 11.82 -5.42
C GLY A 35 -4.25 12.99 -4.86
N MET A 36 -2.94 12.93 -5.03
CA MET A 36 -1.97 13.86 -4.44
C MET A 36 -0.77 14.04 -5.38
N GLU A 37 -0.39 15.29 -5.62
CA GLU A 37 0.88 15.59 -6.24
C GLU A 37 2.03 15.38 -5.24
N MET A 38 3.06 14.63 -5.63
CA MET A 38 4.23 14.40 -4.80
C MET A 38 5.29 15.48 -5.04
N PRO A 39 5.52 16.43 -4.11
CA PRO A 39 6.51 17.49 -4.30
C PRO A 39 7.93 16.91 -4.23
N LEU A 40 8.87 17.55 -4.93
CA LEU A 40 10.28 17.14 -4.90
C LEU A 40 10.90 17.32 -3.52
N VAL A 41 10.48 18.35 -2.79
CA VAL A 41 10.81 18.55 -1.38
C VAL A 41 9.61 18.11 -0.57
N LEU A 42 9.72 16.94 0.06
CA LEU A 42 8.63 16.37 0.84
C LEU A 42 8.39 17.20 2.11
N PRO A 43 7.14 17.55 2.43
CA PRO A 43 6.79 18.09 3.73
C PRO A 43 6.98 17.00 4.81
N SER A 44 7.07 17.42 6.08
CA SER A 44 7.42 16.55 7.20
C SER A 44 6.61 15.26 7.26
N GLU A 45 5.30 15.37 7.03
CA GLU A 45 4.33 14.27 7.04
C GLU A 45 4.50 13.26 5.90
N LEU A 46 5.27 13.59 4.85
CA LEU A 46 5.58 12.69 3.74
C LEU A 46 7.05 12.26 3.72
N THR A 47 7.88 12.73 4.65
CA THR A 47 9.30 12.31 4.73
C THR A 47 9.52 10.81 4.80
N PRO A 48 8.64 9.98 5.40
CA PRO A 48 8.79 8.53 5.36
C PRO A 48 8.82 7.94 3.94
N LEU A 49 8.21 8.61 2.97
CA LEU A 49 8.13 8.15 1.57
C LEU A 49 9.40 8.41 0.78
N GLN A 50 10.44 9.02 1.37
CA GLN A 50 11.67 9.36 0.65
C GLN A 50 12.33 8.11 0.02
N ASP A 51 12.44 7.02 0.79
CA ASP A 51 12.98 5.75 0.30
C ASP A 51 12.06 5.13 -0.76
N VAL A 52 10.73 5.21 -0.56
CA VAL A 52 9.73 4.70 -1.50
C VAL A 52 9.85 5.38 -2.86
N LEU A 53 9.91 6.72 -2.87
CA LEU A 53 10.05 7.49 -4.10
C LEU A 53 11.40 7.26 -4.77
N GLN A 54 12.48 7.06 -3.99
CA GLN A 54 13.78 6.70 -4.54
C GLN A 54 13.74 5.34 -5.24
N GLU A 55 13.10 4.33 -4.65
CA GLU A 55 12.92 3.02 -5.28
C GLU A 55 12.05 3.08 -6.54
N LEU A 56 10.96 3.86 -6.51
CA LEU A 56 10.11 4.08 -7.68
C LEU A 56 10.88 4.78 -8.82
N VAL A 57 11.78 5.71 -8.50
CA VAL A 57 12.68 6.35 -9.47
C VAL A 57 13.71 5.35 -10.01
N ASN A 58 14.33 4.55 -9.14
CA ASN A 58 15.29 3.52 -9.54
C ASN A 58 14.65 2.50 -10.49
N ALA A 59 13.38 2.17 -10.25
CA ALA A 59 12.58 1.26 -11.07
C ALA A 59 12.02 1.91 -12.36
N ASP A 60 12.27 3.21 -12.59
CA ASP A 60 11.74 3.98 -13.72
C ASP A 60 10.19 4.06 -13.75
N PHE A 61 9.53 3.91 -12.59
CA PHE A 61 8.09 4.08 -12.45
C PHE A 61 7.70 5.53 -12.19
N VAL A 62 8.61 6.31 -11.60
CA VAL A 62 8.44 7.73 -11.33
C VAL A 62 9.67 8.49 -11.82
N GLU A 63 9.49 9.71 -12.31
CA GLU A 63 10.57 10.61 -12.69
C GLU A 63 10.53 11.95 -11.95
N VAL A 64 11.68 12.61 -11.84
CA VAL A 64 11.80 13.93 -11.22
C VAL A 64 11.60 15.03 -12.25
N ASN A 65 10.49 15.75 -12.17
CA ASN A 65 10.28 16.96 -12.95
C ASN A 65 10.82 18.19 -12.21
N ARG A 66 12.09 18.53 -12.45
CA ARG A 66 12.75 19.69 -11.82
C ARG A 66 12.11 21.04 -12.18
N ARG A 67 11.45 21.16 -13.34
CA ARG A 67 10.79 22.41 -13.76
C ARG A 67 9.52 22.67 -12.95
N LYS A 68 8.79 21.60 -12.62
CA LYS A 68 7.57 21.66 -11.81
C LYS A 68 7.81 21.40 -10.32
N ALA A 69 9.06 21.11 -9.94
CA ALA A 69 9.46 20.76 -8.58
C ALA A 69 8.62 19.63 -7.96
N ARG A 70 8.30 18.59 -8.75
CA ARG A 70 7.48 17.45 -8.33
C ARG A 70 7.91 16.16 -9.01
N PHE A 71 7.48 15.04 -8.45
CA PHE A 71 7.57 13.73 -9.06
C PHE A 71 6.39 13.51 -10.03
N GLU A 72 6.62 12.82 -11.15
CA GLU A 72 5.59 12.45 -12.13
C GLU A 72 5.67 10.96 -12.44
N VAL A 73 4.52 10.29 -12.58
CA VAL A 73 4.47 8.87 -12.96
C VAL A 73 4.89 8.73 -14.43
N THR A 74 5.79 7.79 -14.71
CA THR A 74 6.23 7.54 -16.09
C THR A 74 5.22 6.65 -16.82
N LYS A 75 5.37 6.48 -18.14
CA LYS A 75 4.57 5.50 -18.90
C LYS A 75 4.75 4.07 -18.37
N LYS A 76 5.96 3.74 -17.90
CA LYS A 76 6.25 2.42 -17.32
C LYS A 76 5.57 2.27 -15.96
N GLY A 77 5.55 3.33 -15.15
CA GLY A 77 4.83 3.36 -13.88
C GLY A 77 3.32 3.20 -14.06
N LEU A 78 2.74 3.86 -15.08
CA LEU A 78 1.32 3.68 -15.42
C LEU A 78 1.02 2.26 -15.88
N ALA A 79 1.86 1.67 -16.74
CA ALA A 79 1.69 0.29 -17.17
C ALA A 79 1.77 -0.70 -15.99
N TYR A 80 2.74 -0.51 -15.09
CA TYR A 80 2.85 -1.30 -13.87
C TYR A 80 1.61 -1.12 -12.97
N LEU A 81 1.12 0.10 -12.80
CA LEU A 81 -0.10 0.35 -12.03
C LEU A 81 -1.31 -0.36 -12.64
N SER A 82 -1.46 -0.36 -13.97
CA SER A 82 -2.51 -1.11 -14.66
C SER A 82 -2.41 -2.62 -14.41
N GLU A 83 -1.21 -3.21 -14.47
CA GLU A 83 -1.02 -4.64 -14.15
C GLU A 83 -1.44 -4.97 -12.71
N ILE A 84 -1.16 -4.08 -11.76
CA ILE A 84 -1.57 -4.25 -10.36
C ILE A 84 -3.08 -4.10 -10.18
N ILE A 85 -3.72 -3.20 -10.94
CA ILE A 85 -5.18 -3.07 -10.96
C ILE A 85 -5.81 -4.36 -11.48
N ASP A 86 -5.33 -4.88 -12.61
CA ASP A 86 -5.82 -6.13 -13.19
C ASP A 86 -5.64 -7.32 -12.22
N GLU A 87 -4.52 -7.37 -11.49
CA GLU A 87 -4.28 -8.37 -10.43
C GLU A 87 -5.31 -8.25 -9.30
N ALA A 88 -5.58 -7.03 -8.84
CA ALA A 88 -6.53 -6.79 -7.76
C ALA A 88 -7.98 -7.08 -8.18
N GLU A 89 -8.38 -6.68 -9.39
CA GLU A 89 -9.68 -6.98 -9.98
C GLU A 89 -9.90 -8.48 -10.10
N ALA A 90 -8.90 -9.21 -10.63
CA ALA A 90 -8.98 -10.67 -10.73
C ALA A 90 -9.12 -11.36 -9.36
N LEU A 91 -8.46 -10.84 -8.32
CA LEU A 91 -8.63 -11.35 -6.95
C LEU A 91 -10.03 -11.08 -6.41
N VAL A 92 -10.57 -9.89 -6.63
CA VAL A 92 -11.93 -9.54 -6.20
C VAL A 92 -12.95 -10.41 -6.91
N ASP A 93 -12.88 -10.50 -8.24
CA ASP A 93 -13.80 -11.30 -9.05
C ASP A 93 -13.73 -12.79 -8.73
N GLU A 94 -12.56 -13.31 -8.33
CA GLU A 94 -12.41 -14.72 -7.99
C GLU A 94 -13.04 -15.10 -6.64
N PHE A 95 -13.00 -14.20 -5.65
CA PHE A 95 -13.40 -14.52 -4.28
C PHE A 95 -14.57 -13.68 -3.74
N ASP A 96 -15.26 -12.91 -4.57
CA ASP A 96 -16.42 -12.08 -4.15
C ASP A 96 -17.55 -12.90 -3.51
N GLU A 97 -17.77 -14.13 -3.99
CA GLU A 97 -18.76 -15.08 -3.47
C GLU A 97 -18.17 -16.07 -2.44
N ALA A 98 -16.84 -16.09 -2.27
CA ALA A 98 -16.19 -17.02 -1.36
C ALA A 98 -16.29 -16.55 0.09
N SER A 99 -16.38 -17.51 1.02
CA SER A 99 -16.08 -17.19 2.42
C SER A 99 -14.61 -16.84 2.59
N LEU A 100 -14.29 -16.06 3.62
CA LEU A 100 -12.92 -15.72 3.96
C LEU A 100 -12.06 -16.97 4.15
N GLU A 101 -12.57 -18.00 4.82
CA GLU A 101 -11.85 -19.25 5.06
C GLU A 101 -11.53 -19.98 3.74
N GLU A 102 -12.47 -20.01 2.79
CA GLU A 102 -12.27 -20.60 1.47
C GLU A 102 -11.23 -19.83 0.66
N ALA A 103 -11.33 -18.49 0.62
CA ALA A 103 -10.38 -17.65 -0.09
C ALA A 103 -8.95 -17.81 0.45
N VAL A 104 -8.79 -17.80 1.78
CA VAL A 104 -7.49 -17.98 2.44
C VAL A 104 -6.93 -19.38 2.19
N ALA A 105 -7.77 -20.42 2.27
CA ALA A 105 -7.33 -21.79 2.00
C ALA A 105 -6.85 -21.96 0.56
N GLU A 106 -7.56 -21.37 -0.40
CA GLU A 106 -7.23 -21.44 -1.82
C GLU A 106 -5.95 -20.67 -2.17
N LEU A 107 -5.79 -19.45 -1.64
CA LEU A 107 -4.56 -18.67 -1.81
C LEU A 107 -3.35 -19.44 -1.27
N ARG A 108 -3.47 -20.05 -0.08
CA ARG A 108 -2.41 -20.88 0.51
C ARG A 108 -2.13 -22.14 -0.31
N SER A 109 -3.16 -22.80 -0.86
CA SER A 109 -2.98 -24.02 -1.68
C SER A 109 -2.16 -23.75 -2.95
N ARG A 110 -2.27 -22.53 -3.48
CA ARG A 110 -1.56 -22.05 -4.68
C ARG A 110 -0.20 -21.39 -4.39
N ASN A 111 0.23 -21.34 -3.13
CA ASN A 111 1.40 -20.56 -2.68
C ASN A 111 1.33 -19.06 -3.04
N VAL A 112 0.13 -18.48 -3.08
CA VAL A 112 -0.07 -17.03 -3.24
C VAL A 112 0.07 -16.34 -1.89
N ASP A 113 0.72 -15.17 -1.88
CA ASP A 113 0.87 -14.36 -0.67
C ASP A 113 -0.49 -13.76 -0.24
N VAL A 114 -1.05 -14.31 0.84
CA VAL A 114 -2.35 -13.87 1.41
C VAL A 114 -2.31 -12.41 1.86
N LEU A 115 -1.18 -11.93 2.38
CA LEU A 115 -1.05 -10.54 2.80
C LEU A 115 -1.10 -9.60 1.60
N ARG A 116 -0.42 -9.96 0.51
CA ARG A 116 -0.49 -9.20 -0.75
C ARG A 116 -1.90 -9.16 -1.29
N ALA A 117 -2.57 -10.31 -1.37
CA ALA A 117 -3.95 -10.39 -1.85
C ALA A 117 -4.88 -9.49 -1.01
N ARG A 118 -4.76 -9.57 0.32
CA ARG A 118 -5.53 -8.74 1.24
C ARG A 118 -5.26 -7.24 1.10
N PHE A 119 -3.99 -6.87 0.94
CA PHE A 119 -3.58 -5.49 0.67
C PHE A 119 -4.18 -4.99 -0.64
N LEU A 120 -4.04 -5.75 -1.73
CA LEU A 120 -4.54 -5.36 -3.06
C LEU A 120 -6.05 -5.22 -3.07
N TRP A 121 -6.77 -6.13 -2.41
CA TRP A 121 -8.22 -6.05 -2.28
C TRP A 121 -8.64 -4.73 -1.61
N GLY A 122 -8.13 -4.45 -0.41
CA GLY A 122 -8.49 -3.23 0.32
C GLY A 122 -8.03 -1.97 -0.40
N TRP A 123 -6.90 -2.04 -1.11
CA TRP A 123 -6.40 -0.94 -1.92
C TRP A 123 -7.27 -0.69 -3.15
N TYR A 124 -7.79 -1.72 -3.80
CA TYR A 124 -8.63 -1.60 -5.00
C TYR A 124 -10.06 -1.15 -4.66
N ASP A 125 -10.68 -1.78 -3.65
CA ASP A 125 -12.06 -1.47 -3.20
C ASP A 125 -12.17 -0.12 -2.44
N GLY A 126 -11.05 0.55 -2.19
CA GLY A 126 -10.99 1.87 -1.56
C GLY A 126 -11.03 1.85 -0.03
N GLU A 127 -11.01 0.67 0.60
CA GLU A 127 -10.88 0.52 2.06
C GLU A 127 -9.63 1.25 2.60
N LEU A 128 -8.53 1.21 1.84
CA LEU A 128 -7.24 1.79 2.23
C LEU A 128 -7.04 3.24 1.76
N ASP A 129 -8.05 3.87 1.14
CA ASP A 129 -7.91 5.25 0.62
C ASP A 129 -7.73 6.29 1.72
N ASP A 130 -8.27 6.01 2.91
CA ASP A 130 -8.11 6.79 4.14
C ASP A 130 -7.60 5.88 5.28
N LEU A 131 -6.28 5.91 5.50
CA LEU A 131 -5.65 5.10 6.54
C LEU A 131 -5.98 5.57 7.97
N VAL A 132 -6.44 6.79 8.16
CA VAL A 132 -6.93 7.27 9.46
C VAL A 132 -8.28 6.61 9.75
N LEU A 133 -9.18 6.62 8.77
CA LEU A 133 -10.47 5.95 8.89
C LEU A 133 -10.32 4.43 9.04
N PHE A 134 -9.39 3.81 8.32
CA PHE A 134 -9.05 2.40 8.46
C PHE A 134 -8.67 2.04 9.91
N GLN A 135 -7.79 2.84 10.53
CA GLN A 135 -7.40 2.68 11.95
C GLN A 135 -8.60 2.83 12.90
N GLN A 136 -9.41 3.87 12.69
CA GLN A 136 -10.58 4.15 13.54
C GLN A 136 -11.61 3.03 13.50
N ARG A 137 -11.91 2.48 12.31
CA ARG A 137 -12.84 1.35 12.15
C ARG A 137 -12.38 0.09 12.88
N ARG A 138 -11.07 -0.04 13.09
CA ARG A 138 -10.43 -1.16 13.81
C ARG A 138 -10.17 -0.87 15.29
N GLY A 139 -10.59 0.29 15.79
CA GLY A 139 -10.42 0.66 17.20
C GLY A 139 -8.96 0.85 17.61
N ALA A 140 -8.08 1.27 16.70
CA ALA A 140 -6.68 1.53 17.02
C ALA A 140 -6.54 2.72 17.99
N GLU A 141 -5.75 2.54 19.05
CA GLU A 141 -5.44 3.58 20.03
C GLU A 141 -3.93 3.55 20.39
N PRO A 142 -3.15 4.62 20.13
CA PRO A 142 -3.54 5.86 19.44
C PRO A 142 -3.71 5.67 17.92
N VAL A 143 -4.48 6.55 17.29
CA VAL A 143 -4.55 6.68 15.82
C VAL A 143 -3.36 7.52 15.34
N GLU A 144 -2.60 7.00 14.38
CA GLU A 144 -1.54 7.73 13.69
C GLU A 144 -2.16 8.66 12.63
N PRO A 145 -2.11 10.00 12.81
CA PRO A 145 -2.67 10.94 11.84
C PRO A 145 -1.89 11.02 10.54
N TRP A 146 -0.60 10.66 10.52
CA TRP A 146 0.24 10.73 9.34
C TRP A 146 0.23 9.38 8.61
N TRP A 147 -0.59 9.31 7.56
CA TRP A 147 -0.81 8.07 6.79
C TRP A 147 0.48 7.45 6.26
N ALA A 148 1.49 8.25 5.90
CA ALA A 148 2.76 7.77 5.38
C ALA A 148 3.57 7.02 6.46
N ASP A 149 3.57 7.51 7.70
CA ASP A 149 4.16 6.82 8.84
C ASP A 149 3.43 5.51 9.11
N TYR A 150 2.09 5.54 9.12
CA TYR A 150 1.29 4.35 9.35
C TYR A 150 1.52 3.28 8.28
N LEU A 151 1.52 3.65 6.99
CA LEU A 151 1.74 2.75 5.86
C LEU A 151 3.09 2.01 5.91
N LEU A 152 4.12 2.63 6.48
CA LEU A 152 5.46 2.05 6.65
C LEU A 152 5.66 1.38 8.03
N SER A 153 4.71 1.54 8.95
CA SER A 153 4.74 0.90 10.26
C SER A 153 4.49 -0.61 10.19
N ASP A 154 4.94 -1.36 11.21
CA ASP A 154 4.52 -2.77 11.35
C ASP A 154 3.03 -2.89 11.67
N ALA A 155 2.46 -1.91 12.38
CA ALA A 155 1.07 -1.92 12.83
C ALA A 155 0.07 -2.01 11.66
N PHE A 156 0.37 -1.36 10.52
CA PHE A 156 -0.47 -1.48 9.32
C PHE A 156 -0.53 -2.91 8.79
N TYR A 157 0.62 -3.58 8.66
CA TYR A 157 0.66 -4.96 8.15
C TYR A 157 0.13 -5.97 9.18
N GLU A 158 0.30 -5.71 10.47
CA GLU A 158 -0.36 -6.48 11.54
C GLU A 158 -1.90 -6.36 11.45
N ALA A 159 -2.41 -5.15 11.19
CA ALA A 159 -3.84 -4.91 11.04
C ALA A 159 -4.44 -5.58 9.80
N LEU A 160 -3.69 -5.68 8.70
CA LEU A 160 -4.12 -6.47 7.54
C LEU A 160 -4.05 -7.97 7.81
N ARG A 161 -3.00 -8.42 8.50
CA ARG A 161 -2.81 -9.85 8.81
C ARG A 161 -3.91 -10.40 9.72
N SER A 162 -4.42 -9.60 10.66
CA SER A 162 -5.50 -10.02 11.55
C SER A 162 -6.81 -10.37 10.85
N ASP A 163 -6.95 -10.04 9.56
CA ASP A 163 -8.17 -10.36 8.80
C ASP A 163 -8.24 -11.81 8.35
N TYR A 164 -7.15 -12.57 8.44
CA TYR A 164 -7.10 -13.96 7.94
C TYR A 164 -6.31 -14.92 8.84
N GLU A 165 -5.90 -14.46 10.03
CA GLU A 165 -5.33 -15.27 11.11
C GLU A 165 -6.41 -15.67 12.13
#